data_AF-A0A9W8AU43-F1
#
_entry.id   AF-A0A9W8AU43-F1
#
_cell.length_a   1.000
_cell.length_b   1.000
_cell.length_c   1.000
_cell.angle_alpha   90.00
_cell.angle_beta   90.00
_cell.angle_gamma   90.00
#
_symmetry.space_group_name_H-M   'P 1'
#
loop_
_entity.id
_entity.type
_entity.pdbx_description
1 polymer ?
#
loop_
_entity_poly.entity_id
_entity_poly.type
_entity_poly.pdbx_seq_one_letter_code
_entity_poly.pdbx_strand_id
1 'polypeptide(L)'
;MALAAVDGAIRGYGVTASGVEMIRRMDGPISQSLTAMVIVGTLLGCGGGVIEDLIQMSKRQWAFRTPTLLQRPNYDMAITFTTVVFYILSTRAWVFSTQHPGLLGSQTLDTAVSAVVPHLSPEMARVCCGLLCATALCVKSFGDYRAYPPISPGPAATAKPATDGASNTKKVQ
;
A
#
# COMPACT_ATOMS: atom_id res chain seq x y z
N MET A 1 -7.83 -14.26 5.59
CA MET A 1 -6.36 -14.36 5.42
C MET A 1 -5.96 -14.67 3.98
N ALA A 2 -6.50 -15.71 3.33
CA ALA A 2 -6.16 -16.03 1.94
C ALA A 2 -6.37 -14.85 0.97
N LEU A 3 -7.50 -14.13 1.09
CA LEU A 3 -7.78 -12.95 0.27
C LEU A 3 -6.74 -11.83 0.46
N ALA A 4 -6.32 -11.58 1.70
CA ALA A 4 -5.30 -10.57 2.03
C ALA A 4 -3.89 -10.97 1.54
N ALA A 5 -3.58 -12.28 1.54
CA ALA A 5 -2.33 -12.78 0.99
C ALA A 5 -2.27 -12.61 -0.53
N VAL A 6 -3.37 -12.94 -1.24
CA VAL A 6 -3.47 -12.77 -2.69
C VAL A 6 -3.43 -11.29 -3.06
N ASP A 7 -4.14 -10.43 -2.33
CA ASP A 7 -4.09 -8.98 -2.50
C ASP A 7 -2.66 -8.45 -2.32
N GLY A 8 -1.96 -8.89 -1.28
CA GLY A 8 -0.55 -8.54 -1.06
C GLY A 8 0.39 -9.01 -2.16
N ALA A 9 0.18 -10.21 -2.70
CA ALA A 9 0.96 -10.74 -3.81
C ALA A 9 0.75 -9.93 -5.09
N ILE A 10 -0.50 -9.64 -5.46
CA ILE A 10 -0.85 -8.81 -6.63
C ILE A 10 -0.27 -7.41 -6.47
N ARG A 11 -0.37 -6.84 -5.26
CA ARG A 11 0.16 -5.52 -4.94
C ARG A 11 1.68 -5.47 -5.05
N GLY A 12 2.38 -6.47 -4.51
CA GLY A 12 3.84 -6.59 -4.67
C GLY A 12 4.27 -6.75 -6.14
N TYR A 13 3.48 -7.47 -6.94
CA TYR A 13 3.70 -7.58 -8.37
C TYR A 13 3.48 -6.25 -9.11
N GLY A 14 2.40 -5.51 -8.78
CA GLY A 14 2.14 -4.20 -9.36
C GLY A 14 3.25 -3.20 -9.06
N VAL A 15 3.63 -3.08 -7.79
CA VAL A 15 4.72 -2.18 -7.35
C VAL A 15 6.03 -2.42 -8.12
N THR A 16 6.37 -3.68 -8.36
CA THR A 16 7.63 -4.05 -9.00
C THR A 16 7.55 -3.98 -10.53
N ALA A 17 6.53 -4.56 -11.15
CA ALA A 17 6.38 -4.64 -12.60
C ALA A 17 5.85 -3.36 -13.26
N SER A 18 4.90 -2.66 -12.64
CA SER A 18 4.35 -1.41 -13.19
C SER A 18 4.90 -0.15 -12.53
N GLY A 19 5.55 -0.25 -11.37
CA GLY A 19 6.21 0.90 -10.72
C GLY A 19 7.67 1.03 -11.10
N VAL A 20 8.52 0.22 -10.48
CA VAL A 20 9.98 0.33 -10.62
C VAL A 20 10.43 0.02 -12.05
N GLU A 21 9.95 -1.10 -12.61
CA GLU A 21 10.34 -1.54 -13.94
C GLU A 21 9.83 -0.60 -15.05
N MET A 22 8.67 0.02 -14.86
CA MET A 22 8.14 1.00 -15.81
C MET A 22 9.05 2.23 -15.93
N ILE A 23 9.49 2.78 -14.79
CA ILE A 23 10.44 3.91 -14.80
C ILE A 23 11.76 3.50 -15.41
N ARG A 24 12.22 2.28 -15.11
CA ARG A 24 13.47 1.75 -15.65
C ARG A 24 13.43 1.60 -17.17
N ARG A 25 12.24 1.37 -17.75
CA ARG A 25 12.01 1.26 -19.20
C ARG A 25 11.67 2.59 -19.87
N MET A 26 11.46 3.67 -19.11
CA MET A 26 11.28 4.99 -19.70
C MET A 26 12.62 5.50 -20.26
N ASP A 27 12.59 6.09 -21.44
CA ASP A 27 13.76 6.78 -21.99
C ASP A 27 13.88 8.18 -21.36
N GLY A 28 15.05 8.49 -20.79
CA GLY A 28 15.36 9.82 -20.24
C GLY A 28 16.06 9.80 -18.88
N PRO A 29 16.37 10.98 -18.32
CA PRO A 29 17.07 11.11 -17.03
C PRO A 29 16.26 10.56 -15.83
N ILE A 30 14.94 10.39 -16.01
CA ILE A 30 14.04 9.89 -14.97
C ILE A 30 14.28 8.39 -14.72
N SER A 31 14.73 7.62 -15.71
CA SER A 31 14.99 6.18 -15.55
C SER A 31 16.20 5.85 -14.69
N GLN A 32 17.06 6.84 -14.45
CA GLN A 32 18.21 6.75 -13.55
C GLN A 32 17.92 7.33 -12.17
N SER A 33 16.76 7.94 -11.96
CA SER A 33 16.41 8.56 -10.69
C SER A 33 15.87 7.53 -9.70
N LEU A 34 16.68 7.21 -8.68
CA LEU A 34 16.28 6.37 -7.54
C LEU A 34 15.00 6.90 -6.89
N THR A 35 14.96 8.21 -6.67
CA THR A 35 13.82 8.87 -6.02
C THR A 35 12.54 8.71 -6.82
N ALA A 36 12.61 8.77 -8.15
CA ALA A 36 11.46 8.54 -9.01
C ALA A 36 10.95 7.09 -8.87
N MET A 37 11.85 6.10 -8.91
CA MET A 37 11.49 4.68 -8.73
C MET A 37 10.82 4.44 -7.39
N VAL A 38 11.37 5.03 -6.32
CA VAL A 38 10.83 4.92 -4.96
C VAL A 38 9.45 5.56 -4.85
N ILE A 39 9.28 6.80 -5.32
CA ILE A 39 8.01 7.52 -5.20
C ILE A 39 6.91 6.84 -6.01
N VAL A 40 7.15 6.56 -7.29
CA VAL A 40 6.13 5.97 -8.16
C VAL A 40 5.82 4.53 -7.77
N GLY A 41 6.83 3.74 -7.41
CA GLY A 41 6.62 2.39 -6.88
C GLY A 41 5.79 2.41 -5.60
N THR A 42 6.07 3.34 -4.67
CA THR A 42 5.30 3.47 -3.44
C THR A 42 3.88 3.93 -3.73
N LEU A 43 3.67 4.92 -4.61
CA LEU A 43 2.34 5.41 -5.00
C LEU A 43 1.47 4.34 -5.67
N LEU A 44 2.05 3.54 -6.58
CA LEU A 44 1.33 2.42 -7.19
C LEU A 44 0.99 1.33 -6.18
N GLY A 45 1.83 1.13 -5.17
CA GLY A 45 1.52 0.25 -4.05
C GLY A 45 0.42 0.80 -3.17
N CYS A 46 0.55 2.01 -2.65
CA CYS A 46 -0.37 2.59 -1.68
C CYS A 46 -1.64 3.22 -2.29
N GLY A 47 -1.78 3.23 -3.62
CA GLY A 47 -2.83 3.94 -4.36
C GLY A 47 -4.26 3.69 -3.86
N GLY A 48 -4.61 2.46 -3.48
CA GLY A 48 -5.93 2.16 -2.93
C GLY A 48 -6.25 2.93 -1.63
N GLY A 49 -5.28 3.00 -0.71
CA GLY A 49 -5.44 3.73 0.55
C GLY A 49 -5.37 5.25 0.38
N VAL A 50 -4.62 5.73 -0.63
CA VAL A 50 -4.58 7.16 -0.99
C VAL A 50 -5.92 7.61 -1.57
N ILE A 51 -6.51 6.81 -2.45
CA ILE A 51 -7.82 7.11 -3.06
C ILE A 51 -8.92 7.04 -2.00
N GLU A 52 -8.88 6.07 -1.09
CA GLU A 52 -9.84 5.98 0.01
C GLU A 52 -9.79 7.20 0.94
N ASP A 53 -8.60 7.70 1.24
CA ASP A 53 -8.42 8.89 2.09
C ASP A 53 -8.81 10.20 1.38
N LEU A 54 -8.54 10.30 0.08
CA LEU A 54 -8.91 11.46 -0.75
C LEU A 54 -10.41 11.55 -1.00
N ILE A 55 -11.06 10.43 -1.32
CA ILE A 55 -12.48 10.39 -1.69
C ILE A 55 -13.36 10.15 -0.45
N GLN A 56 -12.78 9.76 0.69
CA GLN A 56 -13.49 9.36 1.90
C GLN A 56 -14.65 8.39 1.60
N MET A 57 -14.45 7.41 0.71
CA MET A 57 -15.53 6.48 0.30
C MET A 57 -16.15 5.71 1.48
N SER A 58 -15.42 5.58 2.58
CA SER A 58 -15.87 4.96 3.83
C SER A 58 -16.78 5.88 4.69
N LYS A 59 -16.83 7.19 4.43
CA LYS A 59 -17.62 8.16 5.20
C LYS A 59 -18.63 8.89 4.31
N ARG A 60 -19.87 8.98 4.77
CA ARG A 60 -21.02 9.59 4.04
C ARG A 60 -20.91 11.12 3.84
N GLN A 61 -19.87 11.77 4.35
CA GLN A 61 -19.69 13.22 4.29
C GLN A 61 -18.44 13.53 3.46
N TRP A 62 -18.65 14.02 2.23
CA TRP A 62 -17.57 14.40 1.33
C TRP A 62 -16.98 15.74 1.81
N ALA A 63 -15.77 15.73 2.36
CA ALA A 63 -15.05 16.93 2.76
C ALA A 63 -13.63 16.85 2.18
N PHE A 64 -13.25 17.86 1.39
CA PHE A 64 -11.91 18.00 0.82
C PHE A 64 -10.93 18.34 1.95
N ARG A 65 -10.45 17.32 2.65
CA ARG A 65 -9.51 17.45 3.76
C ARG A 65 -8.10 17.26 3.21
N THR A 66 -7.13 17.98 3.78
CA THR A 66 -5.71 17.68 3.56
C THR A 66 -5.47 16.19 3.80
N PRO A 67 -4.87 15.46 2.84
CA PRO A 67 -4.73 14.01 2.92
C PRO A 67 -3.95 13.66 4.19
N THR A 68 -4.50 12.74 4.99
CA THR A 68 -3.90 12.31 6.26
C THR A 68 -2.56 11.58 6.04
N LEU A 69 -2.24 11.24 4.80
CA LEU A 69 -0.92 10.81 4.32
C LEU A 69 0.24 11.71 4.78
N LEU A 70 0.01 13.02 4.94
CA LEU A 70 1.03 13.96 5.42
C LEU A 70 1.05 14.11 6.95
N GLN A 71 0.00 13.65 7.65
CA GLN A 71 -0.14 13.78 9.09
C GLN A 71 0.15 12.50 9.87
N ARG A 72 -0.07 11.32 9.27
CA ARG A 72 0.25 10.02 9.87
C ARG A 72 0.79 9.06 8.82
N PRO A 73 1.99 8.49 9.02
CA PRO A 73 2.49 7.44 8.14
C PRO A 73 1.55 6.22 8.22
N ASN A 74 0.93 5.87 7.08
CA ASN A 74 0.06 4.70 6.98
C ASN A 74 0.93 3.42 6.93
N TYR A 75 0.52 2.37 7.66
CA TYR A 75 1.19 1.06 7.64
C TYR A 75 1.35 0.51 6.21
N ASP A 76 0.34 0.73 5.35
CA ASP A 76 0.39 0.31 3.94
C ASP A 76 1.47 1.04 3.13
N MET A 77 1.73 2.32 3.46
CA MET A 77 2.78 3.11 2.83
C MET A 77 4.17 2.64 3.28
N ALA A 78 4.33 2.30 4.55
CA ALA A 78 5.59 1.77 5.08
C ALA A 78 5.94 0.40 4.47
N ILE A 79 4.96 -0.50 4.35
CA ILE A 79 5.13 -1.82 3.73
C ILE A 79 5.53 -1.66 2.26
N THR A 80 4.78 -0.86 1.50
CA THR A 80 5.05 -0.65 0.07
C THR A 80 6.40 0.03 -0.18
N PHE A 81 6.75 1.05 0.61
CA PHE A 81 8.06 1.69 0.57
C PHE A 81 9.19 0.68 0.83
N THR A 82 9.05 -0.14 1.88
CA THR A 82 10.06 -1.16 2.23
C THR A 82 10.22 -2.19 1.11
N THR A 83 9.11 -2.63 0.51
CA THR A 83 9.13 -3.56 -0.62
C THR A 83 9.81 -2.97 -1.85
N VAL A 84 9.57 -1.69 -2.16
CA VAL A 84 10.23 -1.00 -3.29
C VAL A 84 11.75 -0.92 -3.05
N VAL A 85 12.17 -0.51 -1.86
CA VAL A 85 13.59 -0.43 -1.50
C VAL A 85 14.24 -1.81 -1.59
N PHE A 86 13.58 -2.84 -1.03
CA PHE A 86 14.06 -4.21 -1.12
C PHE A 86 14.20 -4.68 -2.57
N TYR A 87 13.22 -4.39 -3.43
CA TYR A 87 13.29 -4.75 -4.86
C TYR A 87 14.44 -4.06 -5.58
N ILE A 88 14.61 -2.74 -5.41
CA ILE A 88 15.66 -1.95 -6.06
C ILE A 88 17.04 -2.47 -5.66
N LEU A 89 17.26 -2.74 -4.37
CA LEU A 89 18.52 -3.28 -3.86
C LEU A 89 18.76 -4.71 -4.36
N SER A 90 17.74 -5.57 -4.34
CA SER A 90 17.85 -6.98 -4.71
C SER A 90 18.11 -7.19 -6.21
N THR A 91 17.52 -6.34 -7.06
CA THR A 91 17.71 -6.40 -8.52
C THR A 91 18.88 -5.55 -9.01
N ARG A 92 19.61 -4.88 -8.10
CA ARG A 92 20.62 -3.86 -8.40
C ARG A 92 20.15 -2.89 -9.48
N ALA A 93 18.89 -2.47 -9.40
CA ALA A 93 18.32 -1.55 -10.38
C ALA A 93 18.99 -0.17 -10.34
N TRP A 94 19.76 0.10 -9.28
CA TRP A 94 20.50 1.34 -9.08
C TRP A 94 21.85 1.06 -8.41
N VAL A 95 22.91 1.73 -8.89
CA VAL A 95 24.29 1.55 -8.40
C VAL A 95 24.81 2.92 -7.98
N PHE A 96 25.31 3.03 -6.74
CA PHE A 96 25.70 4.31 -6.15
C PHE A 96 26.93 4.90 -6.85
N SER A 97 27.88 4.04 -7.26
CA SER A 97 29.13 4.45 -7.90
C SER A 97 28.97 5.12 -9.28
N THR A 98 27.97 4.73 -10.08
CA THR A 98 27.75 5.33 -11.42
C THR A 98 26.97 6.63 -11.37
N GLN A 99 26.10 6.81 -10.38
CA GLN A 99 25.15 7.93 -10.32
C GLN A 99 25.69 9.12 -9.50
N HIS A 100 26.48 8.86 -8.45
CA HIS A 100 27.13 9.89 -7.64
C HIS A 100 28.58 9.53 -7.33
N PRO A 101 29.52 9.76 -8.28
CA PRO A 101 30.93 9.46 -8.07
C PRO A 101 31.59 10.33 -6.98
N GLY A 102 30.97 11.44 -6.58
CA GLY A 102 31.46 12.33 -5.51
C GLY A 102 31.02 11.96 -4.09
N LEU A 103 30.20 10.92 -3.92
CA LEU A 103 29.75 10.50 -2.59
C LEU A 103 30.86 9.69 -1.90
N LEU A 104 31.45 10.24 -0.83
CA LEU A 104 32.47 9.56 -0.01
C LEU A 104 31.92 8.23 0.50
N GLY A 105 32.43 7.11 -0.03
CA GLY A 105 32.01 5.76 0.34
C GLY A 105 30.98 5.09 -0.58
N SER A 106 30.72 5.62 -1.77
CA SER A 106 29.83 4.98 -2.77
C SER A 106 30.23 3.54 -3.09
N GLN A 107 31.52 3.27 -3.24
CA GLN A 107 32.05 1.91 -3.50
C GLN A 107 31.91 0.97 -2.30
N THR A 108 32.10 1.48 -1.08
CA THR A 108 31.89 0.70 0.15
C THR A 108 30.41 0.42 0.40
N LEU A 109 29.52 1.34 0.04
CA LEU A 109 28.08 1.13 0.07
C LEU A 109 27.65 0.09 -0.96
N ASP A 110 28.14 0.17 -2.19
CA ASP A 110 27.88 -0.84 -3.22
C ASP A 110 28.38 -2.23 -2.76
N THR A 111 29.55 -2.28 -2.10
CA THR A 111 30.10 -3.53 -1.53
C THR A 111 29.27 -4.05 -0.36
N ALA A 112 28.86 -3.18 0.57
CA ALA A 112 28.01 -3.56 1.70
C ALA A 112 26.63 -4.04 1.24
N VAL A 113 26.01 -3.34 0.28
CA VAL A 113 24.74 -3.77 -0.34
C VAL A 113 24.92 -5.11 -1.03
N SER A 114 26.03 -5.32 -1.75
CA SER A 114 26.31 -6.60 -2.40
C SER A 114 26.57 -7.76 -1.44
N ALA A 115 27.03 -7.48 -0.22
CA ALA A 115 27.30 -8.47 0.81
C ALA A 115 26.03 -8.81 1.63
N VAL A 116 25.15 -7.83 1.84
CA VAL A 116 23.92 -7.99 2.62
C VAL A 116 22.77 -8.51 1.76
N VAL A 117 22.69 -8.06 0.50
CA VAL A 117 21.58 -8.37 -0.39
C VAL A 117 22.07 -9.24 -1.54
N PRO A 118 21.65 -10.53 -1.59
CA PRO A 118 21.98 -11.38 -2.71
C PRO A 118 21.39 -10.79 -3.99
N HIS A 119 22.12 -10.90 -5.10
CA HIS A 119 21.62 -10.49 -6.40
C HIS A 119 20.52 -11.47 -6.84
N LEU A 120 19.26 -11.02 -6.85
CA LEU A 120 18.14 -11.81 -7.32
C LEU A 120 17.83 -11.49 -8.78
N SER A 121 17.52 -12.53 -9.56
CA SER A 121 16.85 -12.37 -10.86
C SER A 121 15.57 -11.54 -10.68
N PRO A 122 15.21 -10.66 -11.64
CA PRO A 122 13.99 -9.85 -11.55
C PRO A 122 12.73 -10.69 -11.32
N GLU A 123 12.67 -11.91 -11.84
CA GLU A 123 11.55 -12.83 -11.62
C GLU A 123 11.45 -13.28 -10.16
N MET A 124 12.58 -13.70 -9.58
CA MET A 124 12.66 -14.11 -8.17
C MET A 124 12.40 -12.94 -7.23
N ALA A 125 12.95 -11.77 -7.54
CA ALA A 125 12.75 -10.55 -6.75
C ALA A 125 11.27 -10.13 -6.70
N ARG A 126 10.53 -10.27 -7.82
CA ARG A 126 9.08 -10.01 -7.86
C ARG A 126 8.31 -10.95 -6.94
N VAL A 127 8.64 -12.24 -6.96
CA VAL A 127 8.01 -13.24 -6.08
C VAL A 127 8.32 -12.93 -4.61
N CYS A 128 9.57 -12.62 -4.26
CA CYS A 128 9.95 -12.24 -2.90
C CYS A 128 9.23 -10.97 -2.43
N CYS A 129 9.08 -9.97 -3.29
CA CYS A 129 8.34 -8.74 -2.98
C CYS A 129 6.85 -9.00 -2.78
N GLY A 130 6.25 -9.85 -3.62
CA GLY A 130 4.88 -10.33 -3.44
C GLY A 130 4.69 -11.06 -2.11
N LEU A 131 5.64 -11.93 -1.74
CA LEU A 131 5.61 -12.68 -0.49
C LEU A 131 5.78 -11.77 0.74
N LEU A 132 6.66 -10.77 0.67
CA LEU A 132 6.84 -9.75 1.71
C LEU A 132 5.55 -8.97 1.95
N CYS A 133 4.93 -8.46 0.88
CA CYS A 133 3.65 -7.75 0.97
C CYS A 133 2.52 -8.66 1.48
N ALA A 134 2.42 -9.89 0.99
CA ALA A 134 1.43 -10.87 1.44
C ALA A 134 1.58 -11.17 2.94
N THR A 135 2.82 -11.36 3.41
CA THR A 135 3.11 -11.63 4.82
C THR A 135 2.73 -10.43 5.69
N ALA A 136 3.11 -9.22 5.28
CA ALA A 136 2.82 -8.00 6.03
C ALA A 136 1.31 -7.73 6.13
N LEU A 137 0.55 -7.92 5.04
CA LEU A 137 -0.92 -7.79 5.06
C LEU A 137 -1.60 -8.90 5.85
N CYS A 138 -1.08 -10.13 5.82
CA CYS A 138 -1.56 -11.20 6.68
C CYS A 138 -1.41 -10.84 8.17
N VAL A 139 -0.24 -10.33 8.57
CA VAL A 139 0.01 -9.88 9.96
C VAL A 139 -0.95 -8.76 10.36
N LYS A 140 -1.16 -7.77 9.49
CA LYS A 140 -2.13 -6.69 9.71
C LYS A 140 -3.56 -7.26 9.88
N SER A 141 -3.99 -8.11 8.96
CA SER A 141 -5.33 -8.73 8.99
C SER A 141 -5.55 -9.59 10.23
N PHE A 142 -4.49 -10.22 10.75
CA PHE A 142 -4.55 -11.00 11.98
C PHE A 142 -4.65 -10.11 13.22
N GLY A 143 -3.93 -8.99 13.23
CA GLY A 143 -4.07 -7.95 14.27
C GLY A 143 -5.47 -7.37 14.30
N ASP A 144 -6.02 -7.02 13.14
CA ASP A 144 -7.38 -6.50 13.01
C ASP A 144 -8.41 -7.55 13.46
N TYR A 145 -8.26 -8.81 13.04
CA TYR A 145 -9.12 -9.91 13.50
C TYR A 145 -9.12 -10.07 15.03
N ARG A 146 -7.97 -9.89 15.69
CA ARG A 146 -7.87 -9.92 17.16
C ARG A 146 -8.51 -8.71 17.83
N ALA A 147 -8.57 -7.57 17.16
CA ALA A 147 -9.17 -6.35 17.68
C ALA A 147 -10.71 -6.36 17.60
N TYR A 148 -11.30 -7.21 16.75
CA TYR A 148 -12.75 -7.44 16.75
C TYR A 148 -13.12 -8.48 17.81
N PRO A 149 -13.81 -8.10 18.90
CA PRO A 149 -14.43 -9.09 19.76
C PRO A 149 -15.40 -9.92 18.93
N PRO A 150 -15.56 -11.23 19.21
CA PRO A 150 -16.59 -12.03 18.56
C PRO A 150 -17.91 -11.31 18.76
N ILE A 151 -18.67 -11.14 17.67
CA ILE A 151 -20.04 -10.63 17.72
C ILE A 151 -20.77 -11.54 18.72
N SER A 152 -21.00 -11.03 19.94
CA SER A 152 -21.95 -11.66 20.83
C SER A 152 -23.27 -11.66 20.05
N PRO A 153 -23.97 -12.80 19.90
CA PRO A 153 -25.28 -12.80 19.26
C PRO A 153 -26.16 -11.85 20.09
N GLY A 154 -26.32 -10.62 19.60
CA GLY A 154 -27.25 -9.66 20.16
C GLY A 154 -28.64 -10.31 20.17
N PRO A 155 -29.42 -10.14 21.24
CA PRO A 155 -30.73 -10.78 21.36
C PRO A 155 -31.52 -10.48 20.10
N ALA A 156 -32.08 -11.54 19.51
CA ALA A 156 -32.91 -11.49 18.31
C ALA A 156 -33.75 -10.23 18.34
N ALA A 157 -33.56 -9.36 17.34
CA ALA A 157 -34.37 -8.17 17.14
C ALA A 157 -35.83 -8.62 17.18
N THR A 158 -36.49 -8.37 18.30
CA THR A 158 -37.93 -8.51 18.42
C THR A 158 -38.48 -7.42 17.51
N ALA A 159 -38.88 -7.83 16.31
CA ALA A 159 -39.54 -6.98 15.35
C ALA A 159 -40.79 -6.40 16.03
N LYS A 160 -40.69 -5.13 16.45
CA LYS A 160 -41.83 -4.35 16.91
C LYS A 160 -42.64 -4.04 15.64
N PRO A 161 -43.90 -4.47 15.53
CA PRO A 161 -44.68 -4.25 14.32
C PRO A 161 -44.87 -2.74 14.09
N ALA A 162 -44.60 -2.32 12.86
CA ALA A 162 -44.80 -0.97 12.38
C ALA A 162 -46.27 -0.55 12.55
N THR A 163 -46.51 0.47 13.36
CA THR A 163 -47.76 1.22 13.39
C THR A 163 -47.49 2.56 12.74
N ASP A 164 -47.74 2.64 11.43
CA ASP A 164 -47.78 3.88 10.67
C ASP A 164 -49.18 4.04 10.08
N GLY A 165 -49.75 5.25 10.20
CA GLY A 165 -50.91 5.65 9.42
C GLY A 165 -51.82 6.68 10.07
N ALA A 166 -51.34 7.91 10.26
CA ALA A 166 -52.16 9.07 10.57
C ALA A 166 -53.11 9.40 9.39
N SER A 167 -54.35 9.83 9.69
CA SER A 167 -55.12 10.67 8.76
C SER A 167 -55.90 11.72 9.55
N ASN A 168 -55.36 12.93 9.48
CA ASN A 168 -55.88 14.18 9.99
C ASN A 168 -56.87 14.72 8.92
N THR A 169 -58.15 14.90 9.23
CA THR A 169 -59.10 15.55 8.31
C THR A 169 -59.76 16.77 8.96
N LYS A 170 -59.27 17.95 8.52
CA LYS A 170 -59.99 19.20 8.23
C LYS A 170 -60.91 19.82 9.29
N LYS A 171 -60.44 20.97 9.83
CA LYS A 171 -61.26 22.18 10.03
C LYS A 171 -61.59 22.81 8.66
N VAL A 172 -62.85 23.18 8.39
CA VAL A 172 -63.29 24.45 7.76
C VAL A 172 -64.80 24.63 8.03
N GLN A 173 -65.13 25.77 8.66
CA GLN A 173 -66.40 26.51 8.79
C GLN A 173 -67.66 25.80 9.31
#